data_AF-A0A3L8S4B2-F1
#
_entry.id   AF-A0A3L8S4B2-F1
#
_cell.length_a   1.000
_cell.length_b   1.000
_cell.length_c   1.000
_cell.angle_alpha   90.00
_cell.angle_beta   90.00
_cell.angle_gamma   90.00
#
_symmetry.space_group_name_H-M   'P 1'
#
loop_
_entity.id
_entity.type
_entity.pdbx_description
1 polymer ?
#
loop_
_entity_poly.entity_id
_entity_poly.type
_entity_poly.pdbx_seq_one_letter_code
_entity_poly.pdbx_strand_id
1 'polypeptide(L)'
;MAQIYADLRFAKVMGGRSMASQALEAAFGMNEAESPFENTQPALAGQDEDGAEPNPDWQVTRSLQDSSREHASEQGRLSQELRVREQSLEQTQLELAWAREELQRAWHEGNISQLELDRLNTELRRVTAVLGRTEREVQEVQGRLNNSESTVALLRSCTAIDCCPSGWLLYRGKCLFISSEKKTWEDSRDECEKTYSQLLVTKSWSRWTVPTFLKNADVPYWIGLQKGSFPWYDYGWLEEEDPEGEGASEAWFWVDGSLYERYVAALPLPKTPVLWHGSRKCFKSH
;
A
#
# COMPACT_ATOMS: atom_id res chain seq x y z
N MET A 1 21.04 -6.51 -20.55
CA MET A 1 20.45 -7.53 -21.44
C MET A 1 18.99 -7.74 -21.05
N ALA A 2 18.12 -7.75 -22.07
CA ALA A 2 16.71 -8.18 -22.10
C ALA A 2 15.69 -7.45 -21.19
N GLN A 3 15.10 -6.37 -21.72
CA GLN A 3 13.71 -5.98 -21.43
C GLN A 3 12.77 -6.96 -22.12
N ILE A 4 11.83 -7.53 -21.37
CA ILE A 4 10.79 -8.42 -21.91
C ILE A 4 9.56 -7.54 -22.12
N TYR A 5 9.33 -7.15 -23.38
CA TYR A 5 8.11 -6.48 -23.82
C TYR A 5 6.96 -7.50 -23.91
N ALA A 6 5.77 -7.09 -23.46
CA ALA A 6 4.55 -7.85 -23.68
C ALA A 6 4.09 -7.71 -25.15
N ASP A 7 3.97 -8.84 -25.82
CA ASP A 7 3.46 -9.02 -27.18
C ASP A 7 1.92 -8.90 -27.18
N LEU A 8 1.39 -7.73 -27.54
CA LEU A 8 -0.04 -7.54 -27.84
C LEU A 8 -0.29 -8.01 -29.27
N ARG A 9 -0.55 -9.31 -29.42
CA ARG A 9 -1.07 -9.86 -30.66
C ARG A 9 -2.47 -9.33 -30.90
N PHE A 10 -2.60 -8.51 -31.92
CA PHE A 10 -3.88 -8.18 -32.55
C PHE A 10 -4.54 -9.48 -33.01
N ALA A 11 -5.57 -9.93 -32.28
CA ALA A 11 -6.48 -10.93 -32.79
C ALA A 11 -7.26 -10.30 -33.94
N LYS A 12 -6.85 -10.64 -35.17
CA LYS A 12 -7.64 -10.46 -36.38
C LYS A 12 -8.94 -11.25 -36.21
N VAL A 13 -10.01 -10.57 -35.84
CA VAL A 13 -11.36 -11.14 -35.93
C VAL A 13 -11.62 -11.40 -37.40
N MET A 14 -11.79 -12.69 -37.73
CA MET A 14 -12.27 -13.14 -39.02
C MET A 14 -13.63 -12.52 -39.26
N GLY A 15 -13.73 -11.66 -40.28
CA GLY A 15 -14.98 -11.07 -40.74
C GLY A 15 -15.95 -12.16 -41.18
N GLY A 16 -16.79 -12.59 -40.25
CA GLY A 16 -18.01 -13.33 -40.55
C GLY A 16 -19.02 -12.36 -41.16
N ARG A 17 -19.37 -12.61 -42.43
CA ARG A 17 -20.45 -11.91 -43.13
C ARG A 17 -21.75 -12.11 -42.34
N SER A 18 -22.27 -11.00 -41.80
CA SER A 18 -23.62 -10.95 -41.24
C SER A 18 -24.65 -10.92 -42.39
N MET A 19 -25.80 -11.56 -42.18
CA MET A 19 -26.92 -11.65 -43.14
C MET A 19 -27.46 -10.27 -43.60
N ALA A 20 -27.03 -9.17 -42.99
CA ALA A 20 -27.35 -7.81 -43.44
C ALA A 20 -26.59 -7.38 -44.72
N SER A 21 -25.47 -8.01 -45.06
CA SER A 21 -24.71 -7.68 -46.29
C SER A 21 -25.24 -8.38 -47.55
N GLN A 22 -26.16 -9.35 -47.42
CA GLN A 22 -26.80 -9.99 -48.58
C GLN A 22 -28.09 -9.30 -49.05
N ALA A 23 -28.59 -8.31 -48.29
CA ALA A 23 -29.81 -7.59 -48.63
C ALA A 23 -29.57 -6.31 -49.46
N LEU A 24 -28.34 -5.80 -49.56
CA LEU A 24 -28.04 -4.55 -50.28
C LEU A 24 -27.53 -4.70 -51.72
N GLU A 25 -27.17 -5.91 -52.18
CA GLU A 25 -26.80 -6.15 -53.60
C GLU A 25 -27.95 -6.72 -54.45
N ALA A 26 -29.10 -7.04 -53.84
CA ALA A 26 -30.26 -7.57 -54.56
C ALA A 26 -31.23 -6.49 -55.09
N ALA A 27 -30.98 -5.20 -54.83
CA ALA A 27 -31.91 -4.11 -55.14
C ALA A 27 -31.57 -3.28 -56.41
N PHE A 28 -30.47 -3.56 -57.11
CA PHE A 28 -30.05 -2.82 -58.32
C PHE A 28 -29.90 -3.68 -59.59
N GLY A 29 -30.71 -4.73 -59.70
CA GLY A 29 -30.71 -5.62 -60.87
C GLY A 29 -32.12 -5.87 -61.40
N MET A 30 -32.79 -4.83 -61.89
CA MET A 30 -33.84 -5.03 -62.88
C MET A 30 -33.33 -4.43 -64.18
N ASN A 31 -33.18 -5.27 -65.20
CA ASN A 31 -33.69 -5.05 -66.54
C ASN A 31 -33.60 -6.35 -67.34
N GLU A 32 -34.72 -6.69 -67.98
CA GLU A 32 -34.87 -7.52 -69.18
C GLU A 32 -34.76 -9.04 -69.00
N ALA A 33 -35.90 -9.67 -68.75
CA ALA A 33 -36.21 -10.99 -69.34
C ALA A 33 -37.72 -11.12 -69.50
N GLU A 34 -38.11 -11.43 -70.73
CA GLU A 34 -39.47 -11.66 -71.21
C GLU A 34 -40.31 -12.58 -70.31
N SER A 35 -41.60 -12.25 -70.21
CA SER A 35 -42.62 -13.22 -69.84
C SER A 35 -43.58 -13.41 -71.02
N PRO A 36 -43.74 -14.65 -71.52
CA PRO A 36 -44.56 -14.97 -72.67
C PRO A 36 -46.00 -15.22 -72.23
N PHE A 37 -46.93 -14.41 -72.71
CA PHE A 37 -48.30 -14.84 -72.90
C PHE A 37 -48.61 -14.79 -74.40
N GLU A 38 -48.40 -15.93 -75.06
CA GLU A 38 -49.16 -16.29 -76.25
C GLU A 38 -50.63 -16.34 -75.85
N ASN A 39 -51.43 -15.45 -76.45
CA ASN A 39 -52.83 -15.77 -76.74
C ASN A 39 -53.02 -15.64 -78.24
N THR A 40 -52.88 -16.79 -78.89
CA THR A 40 -53.16 -17.04 -80.29
C THR A 40 -54.65 -16.78 -80.54
N GLN A 41 -54.96 -15.75 -81.32
CA GLN A 41 -56.25 -15.65 -82.00
C GLN A 41 -56.39 -16.83 -82.98
N PRO A 42 -57.54 -17.52 -83.04
CA PRO A 42 -57.83 -18.34 -84.21
C PRO A 42 -58.20 -17.40 -85.35
N ALA A 43 -57.35 -17.35 -86.38
CA ALA A 43 -57.75 -16.90 -87.69
C ALA A 43 -58.72 -17.94 -88.28
N LEU A 44 -60.00 -17.57 -88.43
CA LEU A 44 -60.87 -18.17 -89.44
C LEU A 44 -61.15 -17.10 -90.49
N ALA A 45 -60.58 -17.33 -91.67
CA ALA A 45 -60.80 -16.54 -92.87
C ALA A 45 -62.10 -17.01 -93.56
N GLY A 46 -62.97 -16.04 -93.86
CA GLY A 46 -63.94 -16.01 -94.95
C GLY A 46 -65.04 -17.07 -94.97
N GLN A 47 -66.22 -16.84 -95.53
CA GLN A 47 -66.91 -15.73 -96.17
C GLN A 47 -68.37 -16.24 -96.23
N ASP A 48 -69.35 -15.40 -95.97
CA ASP A 48 -70.61 -15.40 -96.74
C ASP A 48 -71.22 -14.01 -96.58
N GLU A 49 -71.40 -13.36 -97.72
CA GLU A 49 -72.00 -12.03 -97.88
C GLU A 49 -73.49 -12.07 -97.50
N ASP A 50 -73.99 -11.05 -96.79
CA ASP A 50 -74.99 -10.15 -97.39
C ASP A 50 -75.39 -8.98 -96.47
N GLY A 51 -75.49 -7.80 -97.09
CA GLY A 51 -76.38 -6.67 -96.79
C GLY A 51 -76.61 -6.17 -95.37
N ALA A 52 -75.92 -5.08 -94.98
CA ALA A 52 -76.50 -3.90 -94.30
C ALA A 52 -75.46 -2.78 -94.16
N GLU A 53 -75.80 -1.54 -94.52
CA GLU A 53 -74.95 -0.36 -94.28
C GLU A 53 -74.63 -0.19 -92.78
N PRO A 54 -73.36 0.11 -92.41
CA PRO A 54 -72.98 0.26 -91.01
C PRO A 54 -73.36 1.65 -90.47
N ASN A 55 -74.22 1.68 -89.45
CA ASN A 55 -74.55 2.90 -88.72
C ASN A 55 -73.30 3.50 -88.01
N PRO A 56 -72.83 4.72 -88.32
CA PRO A 56 -71.60 5.30 -87.74
C PRO A 56 -71.58 5.37 -86.21
N ASP A 57 -72.76 5.44 -85.58
CA ASP A 57 -72.92 5.54 -84.12
C ASP A 57 -72.38 4.33 -83.34
N TRP A 58 -72.43 3.12 -83.90
CA TRP A 58 -71.96 1.92 -83.17
C TRP A 58 -70.43 1.84 -83.10
N GLN A 59 -69.72 2.38 -84.10
CA GLN A 59 -68.25 2.39 -84.13
C GLN A 59 -67.70 3.38 -83.12
N VAL A 60 -68.29 4.59 -83.05
CA VAL A 60 -67.95 5.61 -82.07
C VAL A 60 -68.26 5.12 -80.66
N THR A 61 -69.43 4.51 -80.45
CA THR A 61 -69.81 3.94 -79.15
C THR A 61 -68.85 2.85 -78.70
N ARG A 62 -68.44 1.95 -79.59
CA ARG A 62 -67.46 0.88 -79.28
C ARG A 62 -66.09 1.46 -78.92
N SER A 63 -65.57 2.40 -79.70
CA SER A 63 -64.28 3.05 -79.44
C SER A 63 -64.26 3.77 -78.09
N LEU A 64 -65.34 4.49 -77.74
CA LEU A 64 -65.46 5.13 -76.42
C LEU A 64 -65.51 4.10 -75.29
N GLN A 65 -66.16 2.96 -75.52
CA GLN A 65 -66.28 1.89 -74.54
C GLN A 65 -64.94 1.16 -74.31
N ASP A 66 -64.14 1.00 -75.37
CA ASP A 66 -62.79 0.44 -75.29
C ASP A 66 -61.83 1.41 -74.58
N SER A 67 -61.83 2.69 -74.93
CA SER A 67 -61.03 3.71 -74.21
C SER A 67 -61.45 3.86 -72.74
N SER A 68 -62.75 3.72 -72.44
CA SER A 68 -63.23 3.70 -71.05
C SER A 68 -62.73 2.48 -70.28
N ARG A 69 -62.61 1.31 -70.93
CA ARG A 69 -62.07 0.09 -70.32
C ARG A 69 -60.57 0.19 -70.09
N GLU A 70 -59.84 0.77 -71.04
CA GLU A 70 -58.40 1.04 -70.89
C GLU A 70 -58.14 2.05 -69.76
N HIS A 71 -58.89 3.15 -69.69
CA HIS A 71 -58.75 4.07 -68.57
C HIS A 71 -59.09 3.41 -67.22
N ALA A 72 -60.10 2.54 -67.17
CA ALA A 72 -60.42 1.79 -65.96
C ALA A 72 -59.30 0.81 -65.57
N SER A 73 -58.64 0.17 -66.53
CA SER A 73 -57.53 -0.75 -66.27
C SER A 73 -56.26 0.00 -65.83
N GLU A 74 -55.94 1.14 -66.45
CA GLU A 74 -54.84 2.01 -66.05
C GLU A 74 -55.06 2.62 -64.67
N GLN A 75 -56.27 3.11 -64.39
CA GLN A 75 -56.63 3.61 -63.08
C GLN A 75 -56.53 2.50 -62.01
N GLY A 76 -56.92 1.28 -62.35
CA GLY A 76 -56.72 0.10 -61.51
C GLY A 76 -55.25 -0.19 -61.25
N ARG A 77 -54.41 -0.16 -62.29
CA ARG A 77 -52.95 -0.38 -62.20
C ARG A 77 -52.28 0.65 -61.30
N LEU A 78 -52.53 1.95 -61.53
CA LEU A 78 -51.98 3.04 -60.73
C LEU A 78 -52.48 3.00 -59.28
N SER A 79 -53.75 2.67 -59.07
CA SER A 79 -54.31 2.48 -57.72
C SER A 79 -53.63 1.32 -56.98
N GLN A 80 -53.28 0.25 -57.69
CA GLN A 80 -52.54 -0.87 -57.10
C GLN A 80 -51.09 -0.49 -56.79
N GLU A 81 -50.43 0.23 -57.70
CA GLU A 81 -49.05 0.68 -57.53
C GLU A 81 -48.90 1.65 -56.35
N LEU A 82 -49.86 2.58 -56.19
CA LEU A 82 -49.93 3.48 -55.03
C LEU A 82 -50.13 2.71 -53.72
N ARG A 83 -51.00 1.71 -53.70
CA ARG A 83 -51.21 0.87 -52.50
C ARG A 83 -49.95 0.12 -52.10
N VAL A 84 -49.22 -0.43 -53.07
CA VAL A 84 -47.95 -1.13 -52.81
C VAL A 84 -46.89 -0.15 -52.31
N ARG A 85 -46.80 1.04 -52.92
CA ARG A 85 -45.91 2.13 -52.48
C ARG A 85 -46.22 2.60 -51.06
N GLU A 86 -47.49 2.77 -50.73
CA GLU A 86 -47.97 3.19 -49.41
C GLU A 86 -47.63 2.14 -48.35
N GLN A 87 -47.92 0.87 -48.62
CA GLN A 87 -47.53 -0.25 -47.75
C GLN A 87 -46.00 -0.34 -47.56
N SER A 88 -45.24 -0.14 -48.64
CA SER A 88 -43.78 -0.11 -48.55
C SER A 88 -43.29 1.06 -47.69
N LEU A 89 -43.88 2.24 -47.83
CA LEU A 89 -43.53 3.41 -47.02
C LEU A 89 -43.84 3.15 -45.54
N GLU A 90 -45.03 2.65 -45.23
CA GLU A 90 -45.43 2.28 -43.86
C GLU A 90 -44.48 1.25 -43.24
N GLN A 91 -44.11 0.23 -44.02
CA GLN A 91 -43.15 -0.78 -43.60
C GLN A 91 -41.78 -0.15 -43.28
N THR A 92 -41.25 0.69 -44.17
CA THR A 92 -39.97 1.37 -43.93
C THR A 92 -40.01 2.33 -42.75
N GLN A 93 -41.15 2.98 -42.49
CA GLN A 93 -41.32 3.86 -41.34
C GLN A 93 -41.29 3.06 -40.03
N LEU A 94 -41.94 1.90 -40.00
CA LEU A 94 -41.91 1.01 -38.85
C LEU A 94 -40.50 0.48 -38.58
N GLU A 95 -39.79 0.06 -39.62
CA GLU A 95 -38.40 -0.40 -39.51
C GLU A 95 -37.47 0.71 -39.00
N LEU A 96 -37.63 1.94 -39.51
CA LEU A 96 -36.86 3.09 -39.04
C LEU A 96 -37.18 3.42 -37.57
N ALA A 97 -38.45 3.32 -37.16
CA ALA A 97 -38.85 3.56 -35.78
C ALA A 97 -38.20 2.52 -34.84
N TRP A 98 -38.26 1.24 -35.21
CA TRP A 98 -37.62 0.18 -34.44
C TRP A 98 -36.09 0.34 -34.37
N ALA A 99 -35.45 0.62 -35.51
CA ALA A 99 -34.00 0.85 -35.54
C ALA A 99 -33.57 2.05 -34.69
N ARG A 100 -34.40 3.11 -34.64
CA ARG A 100 -34.16 4.28 -33.77
C ARG A 100 -34.26 3.91 -32.30
N GLU A 101 -35.27 3.15 -31.90
CA GLU A 101 -35.42 2.72 -30.51
C GLU A 101 -34.26 1.83 -30.06
N GLU A 102 -33.83 0.90 -30.92
CA GLU A 102 -32.70 0.02 -30.62
C GLU A 102 -31.39 0.80 -30.51
N LEU A 103 -31.15 1.76 -31.40
CA LEU A 103 -29.99 2.65 -31.32
C LEU A 103 -30.01 3.48 -30.03
N GLN A 104 -31.17 4.01 -29.66
CA GLN A 104 -31.32 4.75 -28.40
C GLN A 104 -30.99 3.85 -27.22
N ARG A 105 -31.50 2.61 -27.19
CA ARG A 105 -31.19 1.65 -26.13
C ARG A 105 -29.69 1.38 -26.03
N ALA A 106 -29.05 1.03 -27.15
CA ALA A 106 -27.62 0.76 -27.19
C ALA A 106 -26.77 1.96 -26.74
N TRP A 107 -27.21 3.19 -27.07
CA TRP A 107 -26.55 4.41 -26.62
C TRP A 107 -26.65 4.61 -25.10
N HIS A 108 -27.83 4.37 -24.52
CA HIS A 108 -28.02 4.46 -23.07
C HIS A 108 -27.20 3.40 -22.33
N GLU A 109 -27.18 2.16 -22.82
CA GLU A 109 -26.36 1.08 -22.27
C GLU A 109 -24.87 1.41 -22.35
N GLY A 110 -24.42 1.99 -23.47
CA GLY A 110 -23.06 2.49 -23.63
C GLY A 110 -22.70 3.57 -22.62
N ASN A 111 -23.58 4.55 -22.41
CA ASN A 111 -23.36 5.60 -21.41
C ASN A 111 -23.32 5.07 -19.98
N ILE A 112 -24.19 4.12 -19.64
CA ILE A 112 -24.18 3.47 -18.32
C ILE A 112 -22.86 2.72 -18.12
N SER A 113 -22.43 1.97 -19.14
CA SER A 113 -21.15 1.24 -19.11
C SER A 113 -19.96 2.18 -18.95
N GLN A 114 -20.01 3.36 -19.59
CA GLN A 114 -18.98 4.38 -19.48
C GLN A 114 -18.89 4.96 -18.06
N LEU A 115 -20.03 5.23 -17.42
CA LEU A 115 -20.07 5.70 -16.02
C LEU A 115 -19.52 4.63 -15.05
N GLU A 116 -19.82 3.35 -15.29
CA GLU A 116 -19.29 2.24 -14.50
C GLU A 116 -17.75 2.16 -14.64
N LEU A 117 -17.23 2.33 -15.86
CA LEU A 117 -15.79 2.39 -16.12
C LEU A 117 -15.13 3.55 -15.40
N ASP A 118 -15.71 4.75 -15.44
CA ASP A 118 -15.17 5.93 -14.76
C ASP A 118 -15.15 5.74 -13.23
N ARG A 119 -16.20 5.11 -12.69
CA ARG A 119 -16.26 4.73 -11.28
C ARG A 119 -15.15 3.75 -10.93
N LEU A 120 -15.01 2.66 -11.69
CA LEU A 120 -13.98 1.64 -11.49
C LEU A 120 -12.57 2.22 -11.63
N ASN A 121 -12.34 3.10 -12.61
CA ASN A 121 -11.06 3.77 -12.82
C ASN A 121 -10.71 4.69 -11.63
N THR A 122 -11.71 5.37 -11.07
CA THR A 122 -11.53 6.19 -9.87
C THR A 122 -11.16 5.33 -8.66
N GLU A 123 -11.84 4.18 -8.47
CA GLU A 123 -11.51 3.22 -7.41
C GLU A 123 -10.12 2.61 -7.59
N LEU A 124 -9.76 2.22 -8.81
CA LEU A 124 -8.44 1.71 -9.12
C LEU A 124 -7.36 2.72 -8.71
N ARG A 125 -7.55 4.00 -9.08
CA ARG A 125 -6.62 5.07 -8.68
C ARG A 125 -6.53 5.24 -7.17
N ARG A 126 -7.64 5.11 -6.44
CA ARG A 126 -7.66 5.15 -4.96
C ARG A 126 -6.86 3.98 -4.38
N VAL A 127 -7.11 2.76 -4.85
CA VAL A 127 -6.43 1.55 -4.40
C VAL A 127 -4.93 1.61 -4.70
N THR A 128 -4.53 2.03 -5.90
CA THR A 128 -3.12 2.22 -6.26
C THR A 128 -2.44 3.24 -5.34
N ALA A 129 -3.12 4.34 -4.98
CA ALA A 129 -2.57 5.33 -4.07
C ALA A 129 -2.43 4.80 -2.62
N VAL A 130 -3.38 3.98 -2.15
CA VAL A 130 -3.30 3.31 -0.85
C VAL A 130 -2.15 2.31 -0.84
N LEU A 131 -2.05 1.46 -1.87
CA LEU A 131 -0.98 0.49 -2.01
C LEU A 131 0.39 1.19 -1.95
N GLY A 132 0.58 2.26 -2.72
CA GLY A 132 1.84 3.01 -2.71
C GLY A 132 2.14 3.72 -1.38
N ARG A 133 1.15 3.99 -0.52
CA ARG A 133 1.37 4.45 0.87
C ARG A 133 1.82 3.31 1.76
N THR A 134 1.10 2.19 1.71
CA THR A 134 1.40 0.99 2.50
C THR A 134 2.79 0.45 2.16
N GLU A 135 3.20 0.46 0.89
CA GLU A 135 4.56 0.07 0.49
C GLU A 135 5.64 0.96 1.12
N ARG A 136 5.41 2.27 1.20
CA ARG A 136 6.34 3.22 1.86
C ARG A 136 6.42 2.98 3.37
N GLU A 137 5.28 2.75 4.02
CA GLU A 137 5.24 2.43 5.45
C GLU A 137 6.00 1.12 5.74
N VAL A 138 5.82 0.10 4.90
CA VAL A 138 6.55 -1.17 5.01
C VAL A 138 8.05 -0.95 4.82
N GLN A 139 8.47 -0.16 3.82
CA GLN A 139 9.88 0.16 3.61
C GLN A 139 10.50 0.92 4.80
N GLU A 140 9.76 1.86 5.39
CA GLU A 140 10.21 2.60 6.56
C GLU A 140 10.36 1.68 7.78
N VAL A 141 9.35 0.86 8.07
CA VAL A 141 9.40 -0.11 9.17
C VAL A 141 10.53 -1.10 8.96
N GLN A 142 10.75 -1.58 7.73
CA GLN A 142 11.87 -2.46 7.41
C GLN A 142 13.23 -1.78 7.63
N GLY A 143 13.37 -0.50 7.24
CA GLY A 143 14.58 0.28 7.51
C GLY A 143 14.85 0.44 9.00
N ARG A 144 13.81 0.73 9.79
CA ARG A 144 13.90 0.79 11.26
C ARG A 144 14.29 -0.57 11.86
N LEU A 145 13.70 -1.66 11.36
CA LEU A 145 14.00 -3.01 11.80
C LEU A 145 15.47 -3.36 11.52
N ASN A 146 15.96 -3.14 10.30
CA ASN A 146 17.36 -3.38 9.92
C ASN A 146 18.34 -2.58 10.80
N ASN A 147 18.03 -1.31 11.10
CA ASN A 147 18.85 -0.48 11.99
C ASN A 147 18.85 -1.02 13.43
N SER A 148 17.68 -1.44 13.92
CA SER A 148 17.56 -2.05 15.25
C SER A 148 18.32 -3.38 15.32
N GLU A 149 18.26 -4.20 14.26
CA GLU A 149 18.98 -5.46 14.16
C GLU A 149 20.50 -5.24 14.18
N SER A 150 21.00 -4.25 13.43
CA SER A 150 22.42 -3.86 13.46
C SER A 150 22.86 -3.40 14.85
N THR A 151 22.04 -2.58 15.52
CA THR A 151 22.32 -2.13 16.90
C THR A 151 22.35 -3.30 17.87
N VAL A 152 21.41 -4.24 17.75
CA VAL A 152 21.37 -5.46 18.56
C VAL A 152 22.57 -6.36 18.26
N ALA A 153 22.99 -6.48 17.00
CA ALA A 153 24.18 -7.24 16.63
C ALA A 153 25.45 -6.64 17.26
N LEU A 154 25.60 -5.31 17.25
CA LEU A 154 26.70 -4.61 17.91
C LEU A 154 26.69 -4.85 19.43
N LEU A 155 25.53 -4.75 20.08
CA LEU A 155 25.40 -5.04 21.50
C LEU A 155 25.65 -6.51 21.84
N ARG A 156 25.28 -7.44 20.96
CA ARG A 156 25.59 -8.87 21.09
C ARG A 156 27.09 -9.15 20.98
N SER A 157 27.83 -8.37 20.17
CA SER A 157 29.30 -8.44 20.13
C SER A 157 29.91 -8.20 21.51
N CYS A 158 29.29 -7.33 22.34
CA CYS A 158 29.71 -7.11 23.72
C CYS A 158 29.34 -8.25 24.71
N THR A 159 28.62 -9.27 24.25
CA THR A 159 28.27 -10.46 25.06
C THR A 159 29.03 -11.71 24.65
N ALA A 160 29.72 -11.68 23.51
CA ALA A 160 30.21 -12.87 22.83
C ALA A 160 31.75 -13.00 22.84
N ILE A 161 32.39 -12.74 23.99
CA ILE A 161 33.85 -12.88 24.23
C ILE A 161 34.59 -11.54 23.95
N ASP A 162 35.36 -11.04 24.92
CA ASP A 162 36.24 -9.84 24.84
C ASP A 162 35.69 -8.42 25.17
N CYS A 163 34.73 -8.29 26.08
CA CYS A 163 34.43 -6.95 26.67
C CYS A 163 35.31 -6.57 27.87
N CYS A 164 35.91 -7.55 28.53
CA CYS A 164 36.77 -7.31 29.68
C CYS A 164 38.10 -8.05 29.51
N PRO A 165 39.22 -7.49 29.99
CA PRO A 165 40.51 -8.18 29.96
C PRO A 165 40.44 -9.52 30.69
N SER A 166 41.34 -10.46 30.34
CA SER A 166 41.40 -11.77 31.01
C SER A 166 41.51 -11.63 32.54
N GLY A 167 40.69 -12.38 33.28
CA GLY A 167 40.61 -12.31 34.75
C GLY A 167 39.64 -11.25 35.29
N TRP A 168 39.00 -10.45 34.43
CA TRP A 168 37.95 -9.50 34.81
C TRP A 168 36.56 -10.08 34.56
N LEU A 169 35.64 -9.82 35.48
CA LEU A 169 34.24 -10.23 35.41
C LEU A 169 33.40 -9.11 34.79
N LEU A 170 32.74 -9.41 33.66
CA LEU A 170 31.72 -8.52 33.10
C LEU A 170 30.43 -8.61 33.91
N TYR A 171 30.00 -7.50 34.50
CA TYR A 171 28.73 -7.39 35.20
C TYR A 171 28.02 -6.12 34.76
N ARG A 172 26.86 -6.24 34.07
CA ARG A 172 26.06 -5.08 33.62
C ARG A 172 26.85 -4.01 32.85
N GLY A 173 27.66 -4.44 31.87
CA GLY A 173 28.46 -3.52 31.04
C GLY A 173 29.70 -2.95 31.74
N LYS A 174 30.03 -3.47 32.91
CA LYS A 174 31.10 -2.99 33.79
C LYS A 174 32.08 -4.13 34.06
N CYS A 175 33.39 -3.88 33.93
CA CYS A 175 34.43 -4.89 34.20
C CYS A 175 34.90 -4.79 35.64
N LEU A 176 34.80 -5.89 36.40
CA LEU A 176 35.23 -5.98 37.80
C LEU A 176 36.39 -6.95 37.96
N PHE A 177 37.40 -6.53 38.70
CA PHE A 177 38.52 -7.38 39.08
C PHE A 177 38.59 -7.55 40.60
N ILE A 178 38.91 -8.77 41.01
CA ILE A 178 39.05 -9.15 42.42
C ILE A 178 40.48 -9.63 42.60
N SER A 179 41.28 -8.84 43.32
CA SER A 179 42.63 -9.29 43.69
C SER A 179 42.53 -10.44 44.70
N SER A 180 43.37 -11.45 44.58
CA SER A 180 43.58 -12.44 45.65
C SER A 180 44.53 -11.93 46.74
N GLU A 181 45.39 -10.95 46.40
CA GLU A 181 46.34 -10.35 47.33
C GLU A 181 45.68 -9.35 48.29
N LYS A 182 46.01 -9.47 49.57
CA LYS A 182 45.64 -8.52 50.63
C LYS A 182 46.67 -7.38 50.65
N LYS A 183 46.19 -6.14 50.54
CA LYS A 183 46.99 -4.92 50.61
C LYS A 183 46.30 -3.90 51.52
N THR A 184 47.00 -2.83 51.88
CA THR A 184 46.38 -1.64 52.52
C THR A 184 45.40 -0.98 51.56
N TRP A 185 44.57 -0.06 52.05
CA TRP A 185 43.62 0.65 51.19
C TRP A 185 44.36 1.52 50.15
N GLU A 186 45.43 2.19 50.56
CA GLU A 186 46.25 3.07 49.74
C GLU A 186 46.98 2.27 48.64
N ASP A 187 47.69 1.20 49.01
CA ASP A 187 48.35 0.32 48.03
C ASP A 187 47.35 -0.31 47.06
N SER A 188 46.12 -0.55 47.55
CA SER A 188 45.05 -1.09 46.75
C SER A 188 44.55 -0.10 45.70
N ARG A 189 44.38 1.16 46.07
CA ARG A 189 44.03 2.24 45.14
C ARG A 189 45.10 2.38 44.07
N ASP A 190 46.36 2.49 44.46
CA ASP A 190 47.48 2.71 43.55
C ASP A 190 47.63 1.56 42.54
N GLU A 191 47.37 0.32 42.94
CA GLU A 191 47.38 -0.82 42.00
C GLU A 191 46.21 -0.78 41.00
N CYS A 192 45.01 -0.42 41.46
CA CYS A 192 43.89 -0.26 40.55
C CYS A 192 44.21 0.81 39.50
N GLU A 193 44.80 1.93 39.92
CA GLU A 193 45.24 3.02 39.02
C GLU A 193 46.31 2.55 38.03
N LYS A 194 47.31 1.77 38.46
CA LYS A 194 48.32 1.15 37.57
C LYS A 194 47.71 0.26 36.49
N THR A 195 46.55 -0.34 36.78
CA THR A 195 45.81 -1.20 35.83
C THR A 195 44.75 -0.43 35.04
N TYR A 196 44.85 0.91 34.98
CA TYR A 196 43.88 1.79 34.32
C TYR A 196 42.44 1.55 34.79
N SER A 197 42.29 1.40 36.11
CA SER A 197 41.03 1.13 36.79
C SER A 197 40.99 1.88 38.11
N GLN A 198 39.88 1.79 38.84
CA GLN A 198 39.71 2.44 40.13
C GLN A 198 39.11 1.48 41.15
N LEU A 199 39.28 1.75 42.44
CA LEU A 199 38.54 1.02 43.46
C LEU A 199 37.02 1.14 43.23
N LEU A 200 36.29 0.06 43.48
CA LEU A 200 34.85 -0.01 43.18
C LEU A 200 34.05 1.10 43.90
N VAL A 201 33.32 1.91 43.12
CA VAL A 201 32.37 2.91 43.61
C VAL A 201 30.94 2.37 43.46
N THR A 202 30.27 2.10 44.58
CA THR A 202 28.93 1.49 44.58
C THR A 202 27.79 2.50 44.57
N LYS A 203 28.08 3.82 44.62
CA LYS A 203 27.07 4.90 44.56
C LYS A 203 26.10 4.75 43.38
N SER A 204 26.62 4.37 42.22
CA SER A 204 25.83 4.17 40.99
C SER A 204 24.99 2.89 40.99
N TRP A 205 25.14 2.02 42.00
CA TRP A 205 24.49 0.73 42.07
C TRP A 205 23.36 0.80 43.10
N SER A 206 22.11 0.67 42.65
CA SER A 206 20.99 0.51 43.57
C SER A 206 21.16 -0.77 44.41
N ARG A 207 20.57 -0.81 45.61
CA ARG A 207 20.65 -1.95 46.54
C ARG A 207 20.33 -3.31 45.88
N TRP A 208 19.48 -3.32 44.85
CA TRP A 208 19.07 -4.52 44.11
C TRP A 208 20.01 -4.90 42.96
N THR A 209 20.91 -3.99 42.58
CA THR A 209 21.83 -4.14 41.44
C THR A 209 23.26 -4.42 41.84
N VAL A 210 23.57 -4.36 43.14
CA VAL A 210 24.84 -4.86 43.67
C VAL A 210 24.90 -6.38 43.46
N PRO A 211 25.94 -6.93 42.78
CA PRO A 211 26.14 -8.35 42.60
C PRO A 211 26.03 -9.10 43.92
N THR A 212 25.35 -10.24 43.89
CA THR A 212 25.17 -11.10 45.07
C THR A 212 26.49 -11.54 45.68
N PHE A 213 27.53 -11.77 44.86
CA PHE A 213 28.88 -12.09 45.35
C PHE A 213 29.55 -10.97 46.15
N LEU A 214 29.10 -9.71 46.04
CA LEU A 214 29.57 -8.62 46.90
C LEU A 214 28.80 -8.55 48.22
N LYS A 215 27.56 -9.06 48.26
CA LYS A 215 26.72 -9.06 49.47
C LYS A 215 27.04 -10.24 50.38
N ASN A 216 27.32 -11.40 49.78
CA ASN A 216 27.47 -12.67 50.46
C ASN A 216 28.94 -13.13 50.48
N ALA A 217 29.87 -12.17 50.52
CA ALA A 217 31.28 -12.49 50.52
C ALA A 217 31.74 -12.90 51.92
N ASP A 218 32.34 -14.08 52.03
CA ASP A 218 32.92 -14.59 53.28
C ASP A 218 34.12 -13.77 53.77
N VAL A 219 34.77 -13.04 52.86
CA VAL A 219 35.95 -12.22 53.13
C VAL A 219 35.62 -10.75 52.87
N PRO A 220 35.94 -9.84 53.79
CA PRO A 220 35.73 -8.41 53.59
C PRO A 220 36.68 -7.85 52.53
N TYR A 221 36.32 -6.73 51.89
CA TYR A 221 37.07 -6.19 50.76
C TYR A 221 37.19 -4.67 50.80
N TRP A 222 38.27 -4.13 50.24
CA TRP A 222 38.41 -2.70 50.00
C TRP A 222 37.57 -2.24 48.81
N ILE A 223 36.81 -1.17 49.04
CA ILE A 223 36.07 -0.42 48.04
C ILE A 223 36.59 1.02 47.99
N GLY A 224 36.16 1.79 46.99
CA GLY A 224 36.66 3.15 46.74
C GLY A 224 36.14 4.21 47.69
N LEU A 225 35.95 3.89 48.97
CA LEU A 225 35.43 4.81 49.98
C LEU A 225 36.59 5.22 50.92
N GLN A 226 36.80 6.53 51.08
CA GLN A 226 37.88 7.10 51.89
C GLN A 226 37.39 8.21 52.82
N LYS A 227 38.14 8.44 53.90
CA LYS A 227 37.85 9.45 54.92
C LYS A 227 38.85 10.60 54.78
N GLY A 228 38.38 11.83 54.91
CA GLY A 228 39.26 13.00 54.90
C GLY A 228 38.54 14.28 55.33
N SER A 229 39.33 15.34 55.48
CA SER A 229 38.86 16.67 55.89
C SER A 229 38.40 17.48 54.68
N PHE A 230 37.25 18.15 54.78
CA PHE A 230 36.68 18.96 53.70
C PHE A 230 37.33 20.36 53.65
N PRO A 231 37.87 20.84 52.50
CA PRO A 231 38.55 22.15 52.45
C PRO A 231 37.64 23.38 52.55
N TRP A 232 36.31 23.26 52.38
CA TRP A 232 35.40 24.42 52.31
C TRP A 232 34.43 24.53 53.49
N TYR A 233 34.54 23.67 54.49
CA TYR A 233 33.82 23.80 55.77
C TYR A 233 34.69 24.46 56.87
N ASP A 234 35.70 25.23 56.47
CA ASP A 234 36.63 25.92 57.36
C ASP A 234 36.18 27.36 57.74
N TYR A 235 34.94 27.74 57.42
CA TYR A 235 34.37 29.03 57.84
C TYR A 235 33.13 28.83 58.69
N GLY A 236 33.31 29.09 59.99
CA GLY A 236 32.27 29.02 61.01
C GLY A 236 31.19 30.09 60.88
N TRP A 237 30.01 29.74 61.39
CA TRP A 237 29.09 30.62 62.11
C TRP A 237 28.24 29.73 63.02
N LEU A 238 28.65 29.65 64.28
CA LEU A 238 27.82 29.69 65.49
C LEU A 238 28.81 29.54 66.66
N GLU A 239 29.23 30.69 67.18
CA GLU A 239 29.72 30.78 68.54
C GLU A 239 28.60 30.29 69.47
N GLU A 240 28.72 29.06 69.95
CA GLU A 240 28.35 28.66 71.29
C GLU A 240 29.15 27.38 71.57
N GLU A 241 30.09 27.51 72.51
CA GLU A 241 31.01 26.45 72.92
C GLU A 241 30.24 25.21 73.38
N ASP A 242 30.45 24.10 72.68
CA ASP A 242 30.20 22.76 73.21
C ASP A 242 31.57 22.23 73.69
N PRO A 243 31.90 22.30 75.00
CA PRO A 243 33.26 22.04 75.50
C PRO A 243 33.66 20.55 75.49
N GLU A 244 32.84 19.66 74.94
CA GLU A 244 33.14 18.21 74.81
C GLU A 244 32.99 17.67 73.37
N GLY A 245 33.13 18.54 72.36
CA GLY A 245 33.03 18.18 70.94
C GLY A 245 34.38 18.06 70.23
N GLU A 246 35.21 17.06 70.53
CA GLU A 246 36.32 16.70 69.63
C GLU A 246 35.74 16.13 68.32
N GLY A 247 35.88 16.88 67.22
CA GLY A 247 35.61 16.32 65.90
C GLY A 247 35.66 17.35 64.78
N ALA A 248 36.83 17.50 64.17
CA ALA A 248 36.96 18.07 62.84
C ALA A 248 35.89 17.48 61.91
N SER A 249 35.36 18.28 60.98
CA SER A 249 34.31 17.90 60.03
C SER A 249 34.81 16.86 59.00
N GLU A 250 35.11 15.66 59.48
CA GLU A 250 35.57 14.54 58.69
C GLU A 250 34.38 13.93 57.93
N ALA A 251 34.52 13.79 56.62
CA ALA A 251 33.49 13.19 55.78
C ALA A 251 34.04 11.98 55.02
N TRP A 252 33.13 11.08 54.64
CA TRP A 252 33.42 10.00 53.73
C TRP A 252 33.14 10.45 52.29
N PHE A 253 34.07 10.15 51.40
CA PHE A 253 33.94 10.43 49.98
C PHE A 253 34.45 9.25 49.16
N TRP A 254 33.95 9.14 47.95
CA TRP A 254 34.39 8.14 47.01
C TRP A 254 35.70 8.58 46.33
N VAL A 255 36.46 7.62 45.81
CA VAL A 255 37.68 7.88 45.02
C VAL A 255 37.40 8.69 43.74
N ASP A 256 36.14 8.82 43.31
CA ASP A 256 35.72 9.72 42.22
C ASP A 256 35.44 11.17 42.68
N GLY A 257 35.68 11.46 43.96
CA GLY A 257 35.47 12.78 44.56
C GLY A 257 34.04 13.05 45.05
N SER A 258 33.09 12.14 44.82
CA SER A 258 31.70 12.35 45.25
C SER A 258 31.52 12.10 46.76
N LEU A 259 30.70 12.93 47.41
CA LEU A 259 30.35 12.74 48.82
C LEU A 259 29.61 11.41 49.00
N TYR A 260 29.95 10.69 50.07
CA TYR A 260 29.17 9.56 50.53
C TYR A 260 27.87 10.06 51.17
N GLU A 261 26.79 10.08 50.38
CA GLU A 261 25.45 10.40 50.85
C GLU A 261 24.92 9.28 51.77
N ARG A 262 25.24 9.35 53.06
CA ARG A 262 24.44 8.66 54.08
C ARG A 262 23.15 9.46 54.20
N TYR A 263 22.01 8.89 53.81
CA TYR A 263 20.67 9.52 53.89
C TYR A 263 20.60 10.50 55.06
N VAL A 264 20.51 11.79 54.73
CA VAL A 264 20.38 12.88 55.69
C VAL A 264 19.00 12.78 56.33
N ALA A 265 18.89 11.92 57.32
CA ALA A 265 17.87 12.00 58.34
C ALA A 265 18.62 12.07 59.66
N ALA A 266 18.48 13.18 60.36
CA ALA A 266 19.08 13.44 61.66
C ALA A 266 18.87 12.25 62.60
N LEU A 267 19.87 11.39 62.73
CA LEU A 267 19.98 10.32 63.70
C LEU A 267 21.47 10.13 64.04
N PRO A 268 21.79 9.81 65.30
CA PRO A 268 23.17 9.77 65.79
C PRO A 268 24.00 8.79 64.97
N LEU A 269 25.14 9.29 64.48
CA LEU A 269 26.11 8.56 63.70
C LEU A 269 26.49 7.24 64.40
N PRO A 270 26.52 6.07 63.72
CA PRO A 270 27.36 4.99 64.20
C PRO A 270 28.81 5.51 64.23
N LYS A 271 29.36 5.62 65.45
CA LYS A 271 30.66 6.22 65.78
C LYS A 271 31.86 5.47 65.20
N THR A 272 31.66 4.37 64.47
CA THR A 272 32.75 3.64 63.82
C THR A 272 32.41 3.36 62.36
N PRO A 273 33.26 3.78 61.42
CA PRO A 273 33.20 3.29 60.06
C PRO A 273 33.60 1.82 60.04
N VAL A 274 32.97 1.04 59.17
CA VAL A 274 33.29 -0.38 59.01
C VAL A 274 34.67 -0.48 58.36
N LEU A 275 35.70 -0.71 59.17
CA LEU A 275 37.04 -1.06 58.71
C LEU A 275 37.01 -2.49 58.18
N TRP A 276 37.24 -2.65 56.89
CA TRP A 276 37.20 -3.94 56.20
C TRP A 276 38.62 -4.40 55.87
N HIS A 277 39.07 -5.51 56.45
CA HIS A 277 40.40 -6.06 56.18
C HIS A 277 40.36 -7.19 55.16
N GLY A 278 40.49 -6.87 53.87
CA GLY A 278 40.73 -7.90 52.86
C GLY A 278 40.96 -7.36 51.46
N SER A 279 40.74 -8.19 50.45
CA SER A 279 41.22 -7.90 49.09
C SER A 279 40.50 -6.73 48.43
N ARG A 280 41.11 -6.11 47.41
CA ARG A 280 40.52 -4.96 46.71
C ARG A 280 39.67 -5.35 45.50
N LYS A 281 38.69 -4.52 45.18
CA LYS A 281 37.94 -4.59 43.92
C LYS A 281 38.31 -3.43 43.02
N CYS A 282 38.80 -3.73 41.82
CA CYS A 282 38.98 -2.72 40.79
C CYS A 282 37.79 -2.75 39.82
N PHE A 283 37.41 -1.58 39.32
CA PHE A 283 36.32 -1.39 38.38
C PHE A 283 36.78 -0.46 37.25
N LYS A 284 36.44 -0.82 36.01
CA LYS A 284 36.72 -0.03 34.81
C LYS A 284 35.41 0.37 34.13
N SER A 285 35.19 1.68 33.98
CA SER A 285 34.09 2.22 33.18
C SER A 285 34.47 2.15 31.70
N HIS A 286 33.61 1.52 30.90
CA HIS A 286 33.74 1.50 29.45
C HIS A 286 32.77 2.50 28.81
#